data_AF-A0A257NUN1-F1
#
_entry.id   AF-A0A257NUN1-F1
#
_cell.length_a   1.000
_cell.length_b   1.000
_cell.length_c   1.000
_cell.angle_alpha   90.00
_cell.angle_beta   90.00
_cell.angle_gamma   90.00
#
_symmetry.space_group_name_H-M   'P 1'
#
loop_
_entity.id
_entity.type
_entity.pdbx_description
1 polymer ?
#
loop_
_entity_poly.entity_id
_entity_poly.type
_entity_poly.pdbx_seq_one_letter_code
_entity_poly.pdbx_strand_id
1 'polypeptide(L)'
;MKTPFKPKAKTKPRTNQQAGVALVVALVLLVLVTLVGLAAIRGTTMQQKMTSNFYDRELSFQSAEAALRAADTAIQINAAAIARNCGSGGVVCLANPFTDPNLPANSIQTVVSGTGAGQFNPGAISASQPQYVIENFGAYPDPNTSTGFGQTANAAQYGAQGASTTAIYYRVTARSGDPASIGDRAIVTLQTMVKQ
;
A
#
# COMPACT_ATOMS: atom_id res chain seq x y z
N MET A 1 66.49 30.90 -83.44
CA MET A 1 67.28 30.46 -82.27
C MET A 1 66.32 29.75 -81.32
N LYS A 2 66.34 28.41 -81.30
CA LYS A 2 65.45 27.54 -80.50
C LYS A 2 66.11 27.29 -79.14
N THR A 3 65.55 27.80 -78.05
CA THR A 3 65.95 27.40 -76.69
C THR A 3 65.12 26.19 -76.25
N PRO A 4 65.71 25.11 -75.71
CA PRO A 4 64.98 23.91 -75.34
C PRO A 4 64.20 24.09 -74.02
N PHE A 5 63.03 23.47 -73.99
CA PHE A 5 62.07 23.40 -72.90
C PHE A 5 62.60 22.50 -71.76
N LYS A 6 62.69 23.02 -70.53
CA LYS A 6 63.02 22.24 -69.32
C LYS A 6 61.72 21.67 -68.71
N PRO A 7 61.57 20.35 -68.53
CA PRO A 7 60.38 19.78 -67.89
C PRO A 7 60.40 20.02 -66.38
N LYS A 8 59.27 20.50 -65.82
CA LYS A 8 59.06 20.58 -64.37
C LYS A 8 58.89 19.17 -63.79
N ALA A 9 59.70 18.85 -62.78
CA ALA A 9 59.63 17.58 -62.07
C ALA A 9 58.26 17.41 -61.36
N LYS A 10 57.58 16.30 -61.60
CA LYS A 10 56.33 15.94 -60.91
C LYS A 10 56.67 15.50 -59.48
N THR A 11 56.34 16.29 -58.48
CA THR A 11 56.39 15.90 -57.07
C THR A 11 55.35 14.80 -56.81
N LYS A 12 55.82 13.59 -56.48
CA LYS A 12 54.97 12.47 -56.04
C LYS A 12 54.20 12.90 -54.78
N PRO A 13 52.88 12.65 -54.69
CA PRO A 13 52.16 12.84 -53.43
C PRO A 13 52.74 11.87 -52.41
N ARG A 14 53.14 12.38 -51.24
CA ARG A 14 53.48 11.53 -50.09
C ARG A 14 52.18 10.87 -49.65
N THR A 15 52.03 9.58 -49.95
CA THR A 15 50.99 8.75 -49.34
C THR A 15 51.32 8.63 -47.86
N ASN A 16 50.71 9.48 -47.06
CA ASN A 16 50.69 9.36 -45.61
C ASN A 16 50.16 7.96 -45.29
N GLN A 17 51.02 7.10 -44.75
CA GLN A 17 50.63 5.79 -44.26
C GLN A 17 49.77 6.02 -43.00
N GLN A 18 48.46 6.05 -43.19
CA GLN A 18 47.52 6.09 -42.06
C GLN A 18 47.65 4.78 -41.30
N ALA A 19 48.30 4.83 -40.14
CA ALA A 19 48.37 3.71 -39.22
C ALA A 19 46.97 3.38 -38.69
N GLY A 20 46.60 2.10 -38.69
CA GLY A 20 45.28 1.55 -38.37
C GLY A 20 44.82 1.69 -36.92
N VAL A 21 44.74 2.92 -36.40
CA VAL A 21 44.31 3.24 -35.03
C VAL A 21 42.80 3.50 -34.95
N ALA A 22 42.13 3.75 -36.08
CA ALA A 22 40.70 4.07 -36.14
C ALA A 22 39.80 2.97 -35.53
N LEU A 23 40.13 1.69 -35.74
CA LEU A 23 39.38 0.57 -35.17
C LEU A 23 39.47 0.55 -33.63
N VAL A 24 40.66 0.79 -33.07
CA VAL A 24 40.89 0.81 -31.63
C VAL A 24 40.12 1.95 -30.99
N VAL A 25 40.20 3.15 -31.56
CA VAL A 25 39.47 4.33 -31.07
C VAL A 25 37.95 4.11 -31.15
N ALA A 26 37.46 3.54 -32.25
CA ALA A 26 36.05 3.21 -32.40
C ALA A 26 35.57 2.21 -31.34
N LEU A 27 36.38 1.20 -31.02
CA LEU A 27 36.06 0.19 -30.02
C LEU A 27 36.08 0.77 -28.59
N VAL A 28 37.05 1.63 -28.27
CA VAL A 28 37.07 2.34 -26.97
C VAL A 28 35.83 3.22 -26.83
N LEU A 29 35.48 4.00 -27.86
CA LEU A 29 34.29 4.85 -27.83
C LEU A 29 33.00 4.03 -27.71
N LEU A 30 32.89 2.90 -28.42
CA LEU A 30 31.78 1.97 -28.31
C LEU A 30 31.63 1.47 -26.87
N VAL A 31 32.72 1.00 -26.25
CA VAL A 31 32.71 0.52 -24.86
C VAL A 31 32.28 1.62 -23.90
N LEU A 32 32.81 2.83 -24.04
CA LEU A 32 32.42 3.96 -23.18
C LEU A 32 30.93 4.26 -23.28
N VAL A 33 30.36 4.31 -24.49
CA VAL A 33 28.92 4.54 -24.70
C VAL A 33 28.10 3.39 -24.10
N THR A 34 28.52 2.14 -24.26
CA THR A 34 27.81 0.99 -23.67
C THR A 34 27.81 1.01 -22.14
N LEU A 35 28.92 1.41 -21.50
CA LEU A 35 29.00 1.51 -20.05
C LEU A 35 28.09 2.62 -19.50
N VAL A 36 28.05 3.77 -20.16
CA VAL A 36 27.12 4.86 -19.82
C VAL A 36 25.68 4.39 -20.00
N GLY A 37 25.37 3.70 -21.10
CA GLY A 37 24.05 3.12 -21.34
C GLY A 37 23.63 2.12 -20.26
N LEU A 38 24.52 1.21 -19.86
CA LEU A 38 24.23 0.21 -18.82
C LEU A 38 24.05 0.86 -17.44
N ALA A 39 24.86 1.86 -17.11
CA ALA A 39 24.73 2.61 -15.86
C ALA A 39 23.37 3.31 -15.76
N ALA A 40 22.90 3.93 -16.86
CA ALA A 40 21.57 4.54 -16.92
C ALA A 40 20.45 3.51 -16.73
N ILE A 41 20.53 2.34 -17.38
CA ILE A 41 19.53 1.26 -17.25
C ILE A 41 19.46 0.70 -15.83
N ARG A 42 20.58 0.59 -15.13
CA ARG A 42 20.58 0.13 -13.73
C ARG A 42 19.81 1.08 -12.82
N GLY A 43 19.96 2.39 -13.02
CA GLY A 43 19.21 3.42 -12.30
C GLY A 43 17.71 3.31 -12.55
N THR A 44 17.29 3.21 -13.80
CA THR A 44 15.87 3.10 -14.16
C THR A 44 15.24 1.80 -13.66
N THR A 45 15.98 0.68 -13.69
CA THR A 45 15.50 -0.61 -13.17
C THR A 45 15.23 -0.54 -11.67
N MET A 46 16.10 0.14 -10.91
CA MET A 46 15.90 0.29 -9.46
C MET A 46 14.69 1.15 -9.14
N GLN A 47 14.52 2.26 -9.87
CA GLN A 47 13.33 3.12 -9.76
C GLN A 47 12.05 2.37 -10.14
N GLN A 48 12.07 1.57 -11.22
CA GLN A 48 10.91 0.78 -11.63
C GLN A 48 10.48 -0.22 -10.55
N LYS A 49 11.43 -0.92 -9.92
CA LYS A 49 11.13 -1.84 -8.80
C LYS A 49 10.53 -1.11 -7.60
N MET A 50 11.09 0.06 -7.25
CA MET A 50 10.56 0.89 -6.17
C MET A 50 9.11 1.33 -6.49
N THR A 51 8.87 1.84 -7.70
CA THR A 51 7.53 2.25 -8.15
C THR A 51 6.55 1.08 -8.15
N SER A 52 6.97 -0.11 -8.59
CA SER A 52 6.14 -1.32 -8.54
C SER A 52 5.73 -1.68 -7.11
N ASN A 53 6.67 -1.66 -6.17
CA ASN A 53 6.39 -1.97 -4.76
C ASN A 53 5.44 -0.94 -4.12
N PHE A 54 5.61 0.35 -4.45
CA PHE A 54 4.69 1.39 -3.98
C PHE A 54 3.30 1.21 -4.56
N TYR A 55 3.20 0.92 -5.86
CA TYR A 55 1.92 0.65 -6.52
C TYR A 55 1.20 -0.56 -5.90
N ASP A 56 1.91 -1.65 -5.63
CA ASP A 56 1.35 -2.83 -4.97
C ASP A 56 0.84 -2.52 -3.57
N ARG A 57 1.59 -1.74 -2.79
CA ARG A 57 1.17 -1.33 -1.44
C ARG A 57 -0.08 -0.44 -1.47
N GLU A 58 -0.17 0.48 -2.42
CA GLU A 58 -1.33 1.35 -2.59
C GLU A 58 -2.57 0.57 -2.97
N LEU A 59 -2.45 -0.41 -3.87
CA LEU A 59 -3.54 -1.30 -4.21
C LEU A 59 -4.01 -2.11 -2.99
N SER A 60 -3.06 -2.67 -2.22
CA SER A 60 -3.39 -3.37 -0.98
C SER A 60 -4.07 -2.46 0.04
N PHE A 61 -3.70 -1.18 0.11
CA PHE A 61 -4.37 -0.20 0.96
C PHE A 61 -5.84 0.00 0.53
N GLN A 62 -6.10 0.17 -0.76
CA GLN A 62 -7.47 0.30 -1.29
C GLN A 62 -8.31 -0.95 -1.03
N SER A 63 -7.72 -2.16 -1.17
CA SER A 63 -8.39 -3.41 -0.83
C SER A 63 -8.75 -3.47 0.67
N ALA A 64 -7.83 -3.06 1.56
CA ALA A 64 -8.10 -3.01 2.99
C ALA A 64 -9.18 -1.97 3.34
N GLU A 65 -9.20 -0.81 2.67
CA GLU A 65 -10.26 0.19 2.84
C GLU A 65 -11.63 -0.34 2.40
N ALA A 66 -11.67 -1.09 1.29
CA ALA A 66 -12.91 -1.75 0.84
C ALA A 66 -13.45 -2.73 1.88
N ALA A 67 -12.56 -3.48 2.57
CA ALA A 67 -12.95 -4.33 3.68
C ALA A 67 -13.46 -3.56 4.91
N LEU A 68 -12.89 -2.39 5.23
CA LEU A 68 -13.44 -1.53 6.27
C LEU A 68 -14.85 -1.05 5.93
N ARG A 69 -15.09 -0.63 4.68
CA ARG A 69 -16.42 -0.21 4.22
C ARG A 69 -17.42 -1.36 4.26
N ALA A 70 -17.01 -2.56 3.86
CA ALA A 70 -17.84 -3.76 3.93
C ALA A 70 -18.20 -4.11 5.39
N ALA A 71 -17.23 -4.04 6.30
CA ALA A 71 -17.44 -4.29 7.72
C ALA A 71 -18.41 -3.29 8.36
N ASP A 72 -18.33 -2.00 8.00
CA ASP A 72 -19.25 -0.98 8.49
C ASP A 72 -20.70 -1.29 8.11
N THR A 73 -20.93 -1.72 6.85
CA THR A 73 -22.26 -2.19 6.44
C THR A 73 -22.68 -3.46 7.18
N ALA A 74 -21.74 -4.39 7.43
CA ALA A 74 -22.00 -5.64 8.12
C ALA A 74 -22.41 -5.42 9.59
N ILE A 75 -21.81 -4.44 10.29
CA ILE A 75 -22.18 -4.08 11.67
C ILE A 75 -23.65 -3.69 11.77
N GLN A 76 -24.18 -3.00 10.76
CA GLN A 76 -25.58 -2.50 10.78
C GLN A 76 -26.61 -3.59 10.46
N ILE A 77 -26.25 -4.59 9.65
CA ILE A 77 -27.21 -5.55 9.09
C ILE A 77 -27.04 -6.98 9.62
N ASN A 78 -25.88 -7.33 10.17
CA ASN A 78 -25.54 -8.70 10.54
C ASN A 78 -24.75 -8.78 11.85
N ALA A 79 -25.46 -8.95 12.96
CA ALA A 79 -24.84 -9.14 14.27
C ALA A 79 -23.96 -10.42 14.36
N ALA A 80 -24.20 -11.44 13.51
CA ALA A 80 -23.37 -12.65 13.49
C ALA A 80 -21.98 -12.43 12.88
N ALA A 81 -21.73 -11.29 12.21
CA ALA A 81 -20.41 -10.91 11.74
C ALA A 81 -19.49 -10.40 12.87
N ILE A 82 -20.05 -10.10 14.05
CA ILE A 82 -19.30 -9.67 15.23
C ILE A 82 -18.63 -10.91 15.85
N ALA A 83 -17.30 -10.92 15.84
CA ALA A 83 -16.50 -12.07 16.28
C ALA A 83 -16.65 -12.37 17.78
N ARG A 84 -16.59 -11.32 18.61
CA ARG A 84 -16.62 -11.41 20.08
C ARG A 84 -16.85 -10.05 20.73
N ASN A 85 -17.15 -10.08 22.03
CA ASN A 85 -17.28 -8.88 22.87
C ASN A 85 -16.05 -8.71 23.78
N CYS A 86 -15.15 -7.82 23.38
CA CYS A 86 -13.95 -7.39 24.08
C CYS A 86 -14.22 -6.41 25.23
N GLY A 87 -15.44 -5.88 25.36
CA GLY A 87 -15.87 -5.10 26.53
C GLY A 87 -16.30 -5.97 27.71
N SER A 88 -16.45 -7.28 27.50
CA SER A 88 -16.81 -8.24 28.56
C SER A 88 -15.57 -8.66 29.36
N GLY A 89 -15.70 -8.71 30.69
CA GLY A 89 -14.62 -9.17 31.57
C GLY A 89 -14.22 -10.62 31.26
N GLY A 90 -12.90 -10.87 31.17
CA GLY A 90 -12.35 -12.20 30.91
C GLY A 90 -12.14 -12.55 29.43
N VAL A 91 -12.56 -11.69 28.50
CA VAL A 91 -12.25 -11.86 27.06
C VAL A 91 -10.98 -11.09 26.73
N VAL A 92 -9.94 -11.80 26.29
CA VAL A 92 -8.69 -11.18 25.82
C VAL A 92 -8.81 -10.90 24.33
N CYS A 93 -8.63 -9.64 23.93
CA CYS A 93 -8.60 -9.25 22.53
C CYS A 93 -7.26 -8.61 22.19
N LEU A 94 -6.44 -9.32 21.41
CA LEU A 94 -5.18 -8.78 20.89
C LEU A 94 -5.43 -7.56 20.00
N ALA A 95 -4.43 -6.69 19.85
CA ALA A 95 -4.52 -5.53 18.96
C ALA A 95 -4.80 -5.96 17.52
N ASN A 96 -4.14 -7.03 17.06
CA ASN A 96 -4.42 -7.64 15.76
C ASN A 96 -5.15 -8.99 15.94
N PRO A 97 -6.45 -9.08 15.63
CA PRO A 97 -7.19 -10.34 15.74
C PRO A 97 -6.70 -11.40 14.76
N PHE A 98 -6.10 -11.03 13.62
CA PHE A 98 -5.58 -12.01 12.64
C PHE A 98 -4.40 -12.84 13.15
N THR A 99 -3.75 -12.39 14.23
CA THR A 99 -2.65 -13.11 14.88
C THR A 99 -3.08 -13.78 16.18
N ASP A 100 -4.36 -13.73 16.53
CA ASP A 100 -4.89 -14.32 17.77
C ASP A 100 -5.22 -15.80 17.56
N PRO A 101 -4.51 -16.73 18.22
CA PRO A 101 -4.80 -18.16 18.12
C PRO A 101 -6.14 -18.55 18.77
N ASN A 102 -6.70 -17.71 19.64
CA ASN A 102 -7.97 -17.92 20.32
C ASN A 102 -9.12 -17.13 19.68
N LEU A 103 -8.92 -16.62 18.46
CA LEU A 103 -9.99 -15.97 17.73
C LEU A 103 -11.10 -16.99 17.42
N PRO A 104 -12.39 -16.68 17.69
CA PRO A 104 -13.48 -17.59 17.40
C PRO A 104 -13.48 -18.05 15.94
N ALA A 105 -13.81 -19.31 15.69
CA ALA A 105 -13.87 -19.85 14.32
C ALA A 105 -14.86 -19.04 13.45
N ASN A 106 -14.57 -18.92 12.16
CA ASN A 106 -15.39 -18.19 11.17
C ASN A 106 -15.62 -16.70 11.48
N SER A 107 -14.80 -16.09 12.33
CA SER A 107 -14.83 -14.65 12.63
C SER A 107 -14.12 -13.78 11.58
N ILE A 108 -13.16 -14.37 10.84
CA ILE A 108 -12.51 -13.72 9.71
C ILE A 108 -13.47 -13.78 8.52
N GLN A 109 -14.07 -12.62 8.21
CA GLN A 109 -14.98 -12.49 7.08
C GLN A 109 -14.20 -12.09 5.84
N THR A 110 -14.45 -12.79 4.73
CA THR A 110 -13.98 -12.39 3.42
C THR A 110 -15.02 -11.48 2.77
N VAL A 111 -14.61 -10.32 2.26
CA VAL A 111 -15.52 -9.38 1.59
C VAL A 111 -16.18 -10.06 0.40
N VAL A 112 -17.47 -9.89 0.22
CA VAL A 112 -18.21 -10.49 -0.89
C VAL A 112 -17.69 -9.92 -2.22
N SER A 113 -17.49 -10.80 -3.21
CA SER A 113 -17.06 -10.38 -4.53
C SER A 113 -18.21 -9.75 -5.31
N GLY A 114 -17.95 -8.60 -5.95
CA GLY A 114 -18.90 -7.94 -6.82
C GLY A 114 -18.71 -6.42 -6.86
N THR A 115 -19.68 -5.72 -7.45
CA THR A 115 -19.65 -4.27 -7.69
C THR A 115 -20.71 -3.49 -6.90
N GLY A 116 -21.51 -4.19 -6.09
CA GLY A 116 -22.51 -3.57 -5.23
C GLY A 116 -21.88 -2.85 -4.01
N ALA A 117 -22.72 -2.13 -3.25
CA ALA A 117 -22.29 -1.49 -2.01
C ALA A 117 -21.76 -2.55 -1.01
N GLY A 118 -20.59 -2.30 -0.43
CA GLY A 118 -19.93 -3.24 0.50
C GLY A 118 -19.32 -4.48 -0.17
N GLN A 119 -19.31 -4.55 -1.50
CA GLN A 119 -18.64 -5.61 -2.26
C GLN A 119 -17.33 -5.10 -2.85
N PHE A 120 -16.42 -6.01 -3.13
CA PHE A 120 -15.13 -5.68 -3.74
C PHE A 120 -14.83 -6.63 -4.88
N ASN A 121 -14.51 -6.09 -6.06
CA ASN A 121 -14.05 -6.88 -7.20
C ASN A 121 -12.53 -6.69 -7.36
N PRO A 122 -11.71 -7.74 -7.16
CA PRO A 122 -10.26 -7.64 -7.28
C PRO A 122 -9.77 -7.33 -8.70
N GLY A 123 -10.61 -7.59 -9.72
CA GLY A 123 -10.23 -7.46 -11.12
C GLY A 123 -9.01 -8.32 -11.46
N ALA A 124 -8.18 -7.85 -12.40
CA ALA A 124 -6.92 -8.52 -12.77
C ALA A 124 -5.70 -8.05 -11.95
N ILE A 125 -5.89 -7.09 -11.03
CA ILE A 125 -4.79 -6.32 -10.44
C ILE A 125 -4.62 -6.63 -8.95
N SER A 126 -5.71 -6.82 -8.19
CA SER A 126 -5.62 -7.20 -6.77
C SER A 126 -5.33 -8.70 -6.63
N ALA A 127 -4.45 -9.08 -5.70
CA ALA A 127 -4.00 -10.47 -5.57
C ALA A 127 -4.99 -11.37 -4.82
N SER A 128 -5.86 -10.80 -3.98
CA SER A 128 -6.89 -11.60 -3.31
C SER A 128 -8.06 -10.72 -2.85
N GLN A 129 -9.08 -11.39 -2.34
CA GLN A 129 -10.22 -10.74 -1.71
C GLN A 129 -9.83 -10.26 -0.30
N PRO A 130 -10.11 -8.99 0.05
CA PRO A 130 -9.78 -8.47 1.36
C PRO A 130 -10.69 -9.08 2.44
N GLN A 131 -10.22 -9.02 3.68
CA GLN A 131 -10.87 -9.66 4.83
C GLN A 131 -10.98 -8.71 6.01
N TYR A 132 -11.94 -8.92 6.88
CA TYR A 132 -12.14 -8.13 8.09
C TYR A 132 -12.58 -8.98 9.28
N VAL A 133 -12.32 -8.45 10.47
CA VAL A 133 -12.81 -8.95 11.75
C VAL A 133 -13.45 -7.79 12.49
N ILE A 134 -14.65 -8.01 13.02
CA ILE A 134 -15.39 -7.04 13.84
C ILE A 134 -15.36 -7.52 15.29
N GLU A 135 -14.94 -6.66 16.20
CA GLU A 135 -14.93 -6.94 17.64
C GLU A 135 -15.75 -5.87 18.36
N ASN A 136 -16.69 -6.26 19.21
CA ASN A 136 -17.44 -5.32 20.04
C ASN A 136 -16.57 -4.90 21.24
N PHE A 137 -16.38 -3.59 21.44
CA PHE A 137 -15.53 -3.05 22.50
C PHE A 137 -16.31 -2.61 23.76
N GLY A 138 -17.62 -2.75 23.74
CA GLY A 138 -18.53 -2.38 24.81
C GLY A 138 -19.21 -1.03 24.59
N ALA A 139 -20.05 -0.68 25.56
CA ALA A 139 -20.74 0.60 25.59
C ALA A 139 -19.91 1.62 26.38
N TYR A 140 -19.60 2.76 25.76
CA TYR A 140 -18.91 3.88 26.39
C TYR A 140 -19.77 5.15 26.33
N PRO A 141 -19.61 6.09 27.26
CA PRO A 141 -20.30 7.38 27.18
C PRO A 141 -20.04 8.07 25.84
N ASP A 142 -21.11 8.47 25.15
CA ASP A 142 -21.03 9.20 23.90
C ASP A 142 -20.68 10.67 24.19
N PRO A 143 -19.49 11.16 23.80
CA PRO A 143 -19.11 12.55 24.07
C PRO A 143 -20.04 13.55 23.40
N ASN A 144 -20.75 13.17 22.33
CA ASN A 144 -21.66 14.06 21.61
C ASN A 144 -22.99 14.31 22.35
N THR A 145 -23.33 13.48 23.34
CA THR A 145 -24.53 13.65 24.17
C THR A 145 -24.21 14.13 25.56
N SER A 146 -22.92 14.43 25.83
CA SER A 146 -22.50 15.01 27.09
C SER A 146 -23.08 16.40 27.26
N THR A 147 -23.83 16.59 28.33
CA THR A 147 -24.39 17.90 28.73
C THR A 147 -23.33 18.87 29.28
N GLY A 148 -22.05 18.47 29.31
CA GLY A 148 -20.98 19.29 29.89
C GLY A 148 -21.11 19.49 31.40
N PHE A 149 -21.96 18.70 32.08
CA PHE A 149 -22.28 18.83 33.51
C PHE A 149 -21.03 18.93 34.39
N GLY A 150 -20.01 18.10 34.13
CA GLY A 150 -18.75 18.08 34.87
C GLY A 150 -17.93 19.38 34.79
N GLN A 151 -18.27 20.29 33.86
CA GLN A 151 -17.66 21.61 33.68
C GLN A 151 -18.50 22.74 34.31
N THR A 152 -19.53 22.41 35.09
CA THR A 152 -20.44 23.38 35.71
C THR A 152 -20.23 23.45 37.22
N ALA A 153 -20.59 24.59 37.84
CA ALA A 153 -20.59 24.73 39.29
C ALA A 153 -21.50 23.70 40.00
N ASN A 154 -22.53 23.22 39.29
CA ASN A 154 -23.51 22.26 39.80
C ASN A 154 -22.95 20.82 39.86
N ALA A 155 -21.78 20.56 39.24
CA ALA A 155 -21.09 19.26 39.31
C ALA A 155 -20.69 18.87 40.73
N ALA A 156 -20.47 19.86 41.60
CA ALA A 156 -20.09 19.65 43.00
C ALA A 156 -21.31 19.45 43.94
N GLN A 157 -22.54 19.56 43.42
CA GLN A 157 -23.74 19.49 44.23
C GLN A 157 -24.18 18.04 44.45
N TYR A 158 -24.38 17.66 45.71
CA TYR A 158 -24.79 16.31 46.08
C TYR A 158 -26.14 15.95 45.43
N GLY A 159 -26.18 14.82 44.72
CA GLY A 159 -27.38 14.31 44.04
C GLY A 159 -27.63 14.88 42.64
N ALA A 160 -26.82 15.83 42.15
CA ALA A 160 -26.89 16.30 40.77
C ALA A 160 -26.04 15.40 39.87
N GLN A 161 -26.61 14.96 38.73
CA GLN A 161 -25.91 14.14 37.74
C GLN A 161 -26.15 14.69 36.34
N GLY A 162 -25.09 14.73 35.54
CA GLY A 162 -25.19 15.00 34.12
C GLY A 162 -25.78 13.81 33.38
N ALA A 163 -26.59 14.08 32.37
CA ALA A 163 -27.01 13.07 31.42
C ALA A 163 -25.94 12.91 30.32
N SER A 164 -25.58 11.67 30.03
CA SER A 164 -24.84 11.24 28.84
C SER A 164 -25.43 9.90 28.42
N THR A 165 -25.71 9.71 27.13
CA THR A 165 -26.05 8.39 26.61
C THR A 165 -24.77 7.59 26.41
N THR A 166 -24.88 6.27 26.40
CA THR A 166 -23.77 5.39 26.00
C THR A 166 -23.98 4.92 24.56
N ALA A 167 -22.90 4.81 23.79
CA ALA A 167 -22.90 4.21 22.46
C ALA A 167 -22.02 2.95 22.46
N ILE A 168 -22.38 1.97 21.63
CA ILE A 168 -21.57 0.76 21.45
C ILE A 168 -20.48 1.07 20.42
N TYR A 169 -19.24 0.75 20.77
CA TYR A 169 -18.11 0.89 19.89
C TYR A 169 -17.66 -0.47 19.38
N TYR A 170 -17.42 -0.56 18.08
CA TYR A 170 -16.86 -1.74 17.43
C TYR A 170 -15.45 -1.42 16.94
N ARG A 171 -14.50 -2.30 17.19
CA ARG A 171 -13.21 -2.29 16.53
C ARG A 171 -13.28 -3.15 15.28
N VAL A 172 -13.02 -2.54 14.14
CA VAL A 172 -12.89 -3.25 12.87
C VAL A 172 -11.42 -3.33 12.51
N THR A 173 -10.92 -4.54 12.30
CA THR A 173 -9.58 -4.77 11.74
C THR A 173 -9.73 -5.40 10.37
N ALA A 174 -9.27 -4.73 9.33
CA ALA A 174 -9.30 -5.20 7.95
C ALA A 174 -7.90 -5.47 7.43
N ARG A 175 -7.76 -6.47 6.56
CA ARG A 175 -6.53 -6.75 5.81
C ARG A 175 -6.81 -6.85 4.32
N SER A 176 -5.83 -6.45 3.52
CA SER A 176 -5.91 -6.43 2.06
C SER A 176 -6.10 -7.80 1.41
N GLY A 177 -5.86 -8.88 2.15
CA GLY A 177 -5.99 -10.25 1.68
C GLY A 177 -5.56 -11.29 2.71
N ASP A 178 -5.78 -12.56 2.40
CA ASP A 178 -5.32 -13.68 3.23
C ASP A 178 -3.84 -14.00 2.96
N PRO A 179 -2.92 -13.87 3.94
CA PRO A 179 -1.48 -14.13 3.76
C PRO A 179 -1.12 -15.43 3.04
N ALA A 180 -1.94 -16.47 3.16
CA ALA A 180 -1.74 -17.74 2.47
C ALA A 180 -1.96 -17.67 0.93
N SER A 181 -2.68 -16.65 0.44
CA SER A 181 -3.10 -16.50 -0.95
C SER A 181 -2.38 -15.40 -1.74
N ILE A 182 -1.76 -14.44 -1.04
CA ILE A 182 -1.24 -13.20 -1.65
C ILE A 182 0.21 -13.31 -2.16
N GLY A 183 0.91 -14.38 -1.78
CA GLY A 183 2.31 -14.62 -2.15
C GLY A 183 3.25 -13.54 -1.60
N ASP A 184 4.14 -13.02 -2.45
CA ASP A 184 5.16 -12.03 -2.07
C ASP A 184 4.66 -10.57 -2.11
N ARG A 185 3.36 -10.34 -2.35
CA ARG A 185 2.81 -8.98 -2.41
C ARG A 185 2.60 -8.39 -1.01
N ALA A 186 2.61 -7.06 -0.96
CA ALA A 186 2.42 -6.33 0.30
C ALA A 186 1.05 -6.61 0.93
N ILE A 187 1.03 -6.90 2.23
CA ILE A 187 -0.19 -7.04 3.03
C ILE A 187 -0.38 -5.76 3.83
N VAL A 188 -1.53 -5.11 3.68
CA VAL A 188 -1.88 -3.94 4.48
C VAL A 188 -2.96 -4.32 5.45
N THR A 189 -2.77 -3.99 6.73
CA THR A 189 -3.79 -4.13 7.78
C THR A 189 -4.17 -2.74 8.28
N LEU A 190 -5.47 -2.45 8.28
CA LEU A 190 -6.04 -1.21 8.77
C LEU A 190 -6.97 -1.51 9.95
N GLN A 191 -7.06 -0.56 10.88
CA GLN A 191 -7.93 -0.68 12.03
C GLN A 191 -8.67 0.62 12.28
N THR A 192 -9.95 0.52 12.59
CA THR A 192 -10.80 1.67 12.91
C THR A 192 -11.77 1.33 14.04
N MET A 193 -12.29 2.37 14.69
CA MET A 193 -13.35 2.29 15.68
C MET A 193 -14.62 2.86 15.06
N VAL A 194 -15.69 2.06 15.05
CA VAL A 194 -17.01 2.43 14.53
C VAL A 194 -17.95 2.61 15.72
N LYS A 195 -18.65 3.75 15.78
CA LYS A 195 -19.72 4.01 16.75
C LYS A 195 -21.05 3.61 16.11
N GLN A 196 -21.88 2.87 16.83
CA GLN A 196 -23.27 2.59 16.45
C GLN A 196 -24.24 3.51 17.20
#